data_AF-A0AAN9RRK4-F1
#
_entry.id   AF-A0AAN9RRK4-F1
#
_cell.length_a   1.000
_cell.length_b   1.000
_cell.length_c   1.000
_cell.angle_alpha   90.00
_cell.angle_beta   90.00
_cell.angle_gamma   90.00
#
_symmetry.space_group_name_H-M   'P 1'
#
loop_
_entity.id
_entity.type
_entity.pdbx_description
1 polymer ?
#
loop_
_entity_poly.entity_id
_entity_poly.type
_entity_poly.pdbx_seq_one_letter_code
_entity_poly.pdbx_strand_id
1 'polypeptide(L)'
;MSHGVQQTLTNNKNDGAESRDDHEDRTLASNNGEAQIRLEKEILDRYLDVVLKGNRDGLKKLRLRIEDPPRRKHMVFLGGTSLTGLMKDVPGFWINRENYLEEGIACFSLESTSVPRD
;
A
#
# COMPACT_ATOMS: atom_id res chain seq x y z
N MET A 1 -32.29 54.76 -8.04
CA MET A 1 -31.02 54.48 -8.74
C MET A 1 -30.18 53.61 -7.84
N SER A 2 -30.39 52.30 -7.95
CA SER A 2 -29.78 51.27 -7.11
C SER A 2 -28.29 51.14 -7.41
N HIS A 3 -27.46 51.36 -6.41
CA HIS A 3 -26.03 51.04 -6.48
C HIS A 3 -25.86 49.59 -6.05
N GLY A 4 -25.68 48.70 -7.04
CA GLY A 4 -25.38 47.28 -6.82
C GLY A 4 -23.93 47.10 -6.41
N VAL A 5 -23.71 46.79 -5.13
CA VAL A 5 -22.44 46.30 -4.62
C VAL A 5 -22.33 44.83 -5.03
N GLN A 6 -21.38 44.51 -5.90
CA GLN A 6 -20.98 43.13 -6.17
C GLN A 6 -20.30 42.57 -4.92
N GLN A 7 -20.85 41.51 -4.33
CA GLN A 7 -20.13 40.66 -3.39
C GLN A 7 -19.62 39.42 -4.14
N THR A 8 -18.32 39.37 -4.34
CA THR A 8 -17.57 38.16 -4.70
C THR A 8 -17.52 37.25 -3.47
N LEU A 9 -18.29 36.15 -3.48
CA LEU A 9 -18.09 35.06 -2.53
C LEU A 9 -17.15 34.04 -3.18
N THR A 10 -15.90 34.09 -2.74
CA THR A 10 -14.87 33.10 -3.05
C THR A 10 -15.23 31.77 -2.37
N ASN A 11 -15.21 30.70 -3.16
CA ASN A 11 -15.18 29.33 -2.66
C ASN A 11 -13.94 29.16 -1.78
N ASN A 12 -14.13 28.86 -0.49
CA ASN A 12 -13.09 28.20 0.28
C ASN A 12 -13.71 27.30 1.33
N LYS A 13 -13.78 26.01 1.01
CA LYS A 13 -14.09 24.96 1.98
C LYS A 13 -13.28 23.73 1.62
N ASN A 14 -11.98 23.81 1.88
CA ASN A 14 -11.06 22.67 1.90
C ASN A 14 -9.95 22.96 2.92
N ASP A 15 -10.32 23.10 4.20
CA ASP A 15 -9.34 23.12 5.29
C ASP A 15 -9.94 22.30 6.44
N GLY A 16 -9.49 21.06 6.63
CA GLY A 16 -9.95 20.24 7.74
C GLY A 16 -9.74 18.73 7.69
N ALA A 17 -8.80 18.21 6.88
CA ALA A 17 -8.43 16.79 6.91
C ALA A 17 -6.91 16.56 6.90
N GLU A 18 -6.13 17.57 7.25
CA GLU A 18 -4.70 17.43 7.54
C GLU A 18 -4.54 17.49 9.06
N SER A 19 -3.57 16.75 9.61
CA SER A 19 -3.06 16.87 11.01
C SER A 19 -3.67 16.02 12.15
N ARG A 20 -3.86 14.71 11.92
CA ARG A 20 -3.77 13.71 13.03
C ARG A 20 -2.95 12.48 12.66
N ASP A 21 -3.19 11.93 11.48
CA ASP A 21 -2.52 10.69 11.03
C ASP A 21 -1.00 10.88 10.82
N ASP A 22 -0.55 12.05 10.37
CA ASP A 22 0.87 12.33 10.12
C ASP A 22 1.73 12.45 11.39
N HIS A 23 1.11 12.75 12.54
CA HIS A 23 1.82 12.84 13.83
C HIS A 23 2.06 11.45 14.43
N GLU A 24 1.08 10.55 14.28
CA GLU A 24 1.21 9.13 14.65
C GLU A 24 2.24 8.43 13.73
N ASP A 25 2.22 8.68 12.43
CA ASP A 25 3.18 8.12 11.47
C ASP A 25 4.65 8.48 11.81
N ARG A 26 4.90 9.72 12.25
CA ARG A 26 6.25 10.18 12.65
C ARG A 26 6.76 9.51 13.92
N THR A 27 5.88 9.27 14.88
CA THR A 27 6.23 8.60 16.14
C THR A 27 6.43 7.10 15.95
N LEU A 28 5.67 6.48 15.03
CA LEU A 28 5.87 5.08 14.65
C LEU A 28 7.20 4.87 13.91
N ALA A 29 7.59 5.76 13.00
CA ALA A 29 8.88 5.68 12.31
C ALA A 29 10.09 5.64 13.27
N SER A 30 10.02 6.37 14.38
CA SER A 30 11.09 6.41 15.39
C SER A 30 11.19 5.13 16.21
N ASN A 31 10.06 4.49 16.52
CA ASN A 31 10.03 3.25 17.33
C ASN A 31 10.27 2.00 16.48
N ASN A 32 9.99 2.08 15.18
CA ASN A 32 10.07 0.98 14.23
C ASN A 32 11.51 0.56 13.86
N GLY A 33 12.48 1.48 13.98
CA GLY A 33 13.88 1.17 13.68
C GLY A 33 14.43 0.02 14.52
N GLU A 34 14.01 -0.11 15.78
CA GLU A 34 14.47 -1.19 16.65
C GLU A 34 13.91 -2.56 16.24
N ALA A 35 12.63 -2.63 15.87
CA ALA A 35 11.99 -3.87 15.41
C ALA A 35 12.59 -4.37 14.09
N GLN A 36 12.84 -3.44 13.16
CA GLN A 36 13.45 -3.72 11.87
C GLN A 36 14.87 -4.27 12.03
N ILE A 37 15.71 -3.62 12.84
CA ILE A 37 17.09 -4.05 13.12
C ILE A 37 17.12 -5.41 13.81
N ARG A 38 16.19 -5.68 14.72
CA ARG A 38 16.07 -6.99 15.39
C ARG A 38 15.77 -8.09 14.39
N LEU A 39 14.79 -7.87 13.52
CA LEU A 39 14.41 -8.84 12.48
C LEU A 39 15.57 -9.09 11.50
N GLU A 40 16.32 -8.05 11.13
CA GLU A 40 17.48 -8.18 10.26
C GLU A 40 18.53 -9.12 10.85
N LYS A 41 18.87 -8.91 12.13
CA LYS A 41 19.82 -9.76 12.85
C LYS A 41 19.34 -11.21 12.92
N GLU A 42 18.09 -11.44 13.30
CA GLU A 42 17.52 -12.79 13.42
C GLU A 42 17.53 -13.55 12.08
N ILE A 43 17.24 -12.86 10.97
CA ILE A 43 17.30 -13.47 9.63
C ILE A 43 18.75 -13.81 9.24
N LEU A 44 19.70 -12.90 9.50
CA LEU A 44 21.11 -13.12 9.18
C LEU A 44 21.71 -14.27 9.97
N ASP A 45 21.42 -14.34 11.27
CA ASP A 45 21.89 -15.42 12.16
C ASP A 45 21.32 -16.76 11.69
N ARG A 46 20.01 -16.83 11.42
CA ARG A 46 19.39 -18.06 10.91
C ARG A 46 19.91 -18.47 9.53
N TYR A 47 20.19 -17.51 8.65
CA TYR A 47 20.76 -17.80 7.33
C TYR A 47 22.19 -18.36 7.45
N LEU A 48 22.98 -17.81 8.38
CA LEU A 48 24.33 -18.29 8.67
C LEU A 48 24.32 -19.73 9.18
N ASP A 49 23.40 -20.07 10.07
CA ASP A 49 23.31 -21.39 10.69
C ASP A 49 22.76 -22.44 9.72
N VAL A 50 21.63 -22.15 9.06
CA VAL A 50 20.88 -23.14 8.27
C VAL A 50 21.43 -23.29 6.85
N VAL A 51 21.80 -22.18 6.20
CA VAL A 51 22.19 -22.19 4.78
C VAL A 51 23.71 -22.22 4.63
N LEU A 52 24.42 -21.38 5.38
CA LEU A 52 25.87 -21.23 5.24
C LEU A 52 26.66 -22.18 6.14
N LYS A 53 26.02 -22.86 7.10
CA LYS A 53 26.64 -23.79 8.06
C LYS A 53 27.89 -23.19 8.73
N GLY A 54 27.84 -21.90 9.07
CA GLY A 54 28.95 -21.16 9.67
C GLY A 54 29.91 -20.46 8.69
N ASN A 55 29.72 -20.56 7.37
CA ASN A 55 30.54 -19.83 6.39
C ASN A 55 30.18 -18.33 6.32
N ARG A 56 30.93 -17.49 7.05
CA ARG A 56 30.70 -16.04 7.17
C ARG A 56 30.97 -15.25 5.90
N ASP A 57 31.76 -15.77 4.98
CA ASP A 57 32.10 -15.07 3.72
C ASP A 57 30.91 -15.05 2.74
N GLY A 58 30.05 -16.06 2.82
CA GLY A 58 28.81 -16.13 2.03
C GLY A 58 27.75 -15.11 2.46
N LEU A 59 27.84 -14.57 3.69
CA LEU A 59 26.85 -13.63 4.22
C LEU A 59 26.90 -12.29 3.50
N LYS A 60 28.08 -11.87 3.04
CA LYS A 60 28.29 -10.63 2.26
C LYS A 60 27.58 -10.64 0.90
N LYS A 61 27.18 -11.81 0.39
CA LYS A 61 26.45 -11.97 -0.87
C LYS A 61 24.94 -11.79 -0.69
N LEU A 62 24.41 -11.91 0.54
CA LEU A 62 22.98 -11.77 0.80
C LEU A 62 22.58 -10.29 0.76
N ARG A 63 21.76 -9.92 -0.21
CA ARG A 63 21.18 -8.57 -0.32
C ARG A 63 19.82 -8.54 0.38
N LEU A 64 19.84 -8.47 1.71
CA LEU A 64 18.62 -8.32 2.51
C LEU A 64 18.18 -6.85 2.54
N ARG A 65 16.89 -6.60 2.33
CA ARG A 65 16.24 -5.30 2.54
C ARG A 65 14.93 -5.54 3.27
N ILE A 66 14.80 -4.97 4.46
CA ILE A 66 13.55 -4.95 5.20
C ILE A 66 12.95 -3.57 4.98
N GLU A 67 11.73 -3.49 4.46
CA GLU A 67 11.02 -2.22 4.29
C GLU A 67 10.06 -2.03 5.47
N ASP A 68 10.16 -0.89 6.15
CA ASP A 68 9.25 -0.49 7.23
C ASP A 68 8.78 0.95 7.02
N PRO A 69 7.89 1.19 6.04
CA PRO A 69 7.40 2.52 5.81
C PRO A 69 6.49 2.96 6.97
N PRO A 70 6.48 4.25 7.33
CA PRO A 70 5.71 4.79 8.45
C PRO A 70 4.21 4.43 8.36
N ARG A 71 3.68 4.38 7.14
CA ARG A 71 2.29 4.01 6.83
C ARG A 71 2.05 2.51 6.67
N ARG A 72 2.87 1.64 7.29
CA ARG A 72 2.71 0.17 7.21
C ARG A 72 1.27 -0.26 7.52
N LYS A 73 0.66 0.34 8.55
CA LYS A 73 -0.74 0.07 8.95
C LYS A 73 -1.75 0.31 7.83
N HIS A 74 -1.47 1.25 6.94
CA HIS A 74 -2.37 1.69 5.86
C HIS A 74 -1.96 1.17 4.48
N MET A 75 -0.83 0.46 4.36
CA MET A 75 -0.25 0.04 3.07
C MET A 75 -1.25 -0.77 2.22
N VAL A 76 -2.02 -1.67 2.83
CA VAL A 76 -3.03 -2.48 2.12
C VAL A 76 -4.15 -1.60 1.57
N PHE A 77 -4.62 -0.64 2.36
CA PHE A 77 -5.66 0.29 1.93
C PHE A 77 -5.14 1.20 0.80
N LEU A 78 -3.95 1.78 0.96
CA LEU A 78 -3.30 2.61 -0.06
C LEU A 78 -3.04 1.84 -1.36
N GLY A 79 -2.66 0.57 -1.26
CA GLY A 79 -2.50 -0.31 -2.42
C GLY A 79 -3.82 -0.58 -3.12
N GLY A 80 -4.87 -0.91 -2.38
CA GLY A 80 -6.21 -1.16 -2.93
C GLY A 80 -6.82 0.07 -3.61
N THR A 81 -6.68 1.25 -2.99
CA THR A 81 -7.17 2.51 -3.59
C THR A 81 -6.39 2.89 -4.84
N SER A 82 -5.06 2.76 -4.81
CA SER A 82 -4.20 3.04 -5.96
C SER A 82 -4.50 2.09 -7.14
N LEU A 83 -4.66 0.80 -6.85
CA LEU A 83 -5.02 -0.21 -7.85
C LEU A 83 -6.42 0.06 -8.44
N THR A 84 -7.40 0.37 -7.59
CA THR A 84 -8.76 0.72 -8.03
C THR A 84 -8.76 1.92 -8.96
N GLY A 85 -8.01 2.97 -8.62
CA GLY A 85 -7.89 4.16 -9.45
C GLY A 85 -7.30 3.88 -10.83
N LEU A 86 -6.37 2.92 -10.92
CA LEU A 86 -5.73 2.51 -12.18
C LEU A 86 -6.60 1.57 -13.01
N MET A 87 -7.29 0.62 -12.36
CA MET A 87 -8.05 -0.45 -13.02
C MET A 87 -9.50 -0.10 -13.30
N LYS A 88 -9.97 1.10 -12.92
CA LYS A 88 -11.39 1.51 -13.06
C LYS A 88 -11.95 1.34 -14.48
N ASP A 89 -11.13 1.53 -15.51
CA ASP A 89 -11.54 1.49 -16.91
C ASP A 89 -11.16 0.17 -17.60
N VAL A 90 -10.60 -0.80 -16.87
CA VAL A 90 -10.17 -2.09 -17.43
C VAL A 90 -11.37 -3.04 -17.52
N PRO A 91 -11.81 -3.43 -18.73
CA PRO A 91 -12.94 -4.35 -18.89
C PRO A 91 -12.58 -5.74 -18.37
N GLY A 92 -13.52 -6.41 -17.70
CA GLY A 92 -13.32 -7.77 -17.15
C GLY A 92 -12.53 -7.83 -15.83
N PHE A 93 -11.98 -6.71 -15.35
CA PHE A 93 -11.37 -6.64 -14.01
C PHE A 93 -12.42 -6.58 -12.90
N TRP A 94 -13.54 -5.92 -13.16
CA TRP A 94 -14.64 -5.75 -12.21
C TRP A 94 -15.71 -6.82 -12.42
N ILE A 95 -16.17 -7.41 -11.32
CA ILE A 95 -17.30 -8.34 -11.33
C ILE A 95 -18.60 -7.53 -11.33
N ASN A 96 -19.38 -7.69 -12.39
CA ASN A 96 -20.68 -7.06 -12.52
C ASN A 96 -21.78 -7.92 -11.88
N ARG A 97 -22.91 -7.29 -11.60
CA ARG A 97 -24.06 -7.95 -10.97
C ARG A 97 -24.60 -9.08 -11.84
N GLU A 98 -24.64 -8.87 -13.16
CA GLU A 98 -25.13 -9.83 -14.14
C GLU A 98 -24.28 -11.10 -14.10
N ASN A 99 -22.95 -10.97 -14.19
CA ASN A 99 -22.03 -12.09 -14.13
C ASN A 99 -22.17 -12.91 -12.83
N TYR A 100 -22.36 -12.23 -11.70
CA TYR A 100 -22.58 -12.90 -10.42
C TYR A 100 -23.92 -13.65 -10.36
N LEU A 101 -24.97 -13.16 -11.01
CA LEU A 101 -26.27 -13.84 -11.05
C LEU A 101 -26.25 -15.05 -11.99
N GLU A 102 -25.45 -15.01 -13.06
CA GLU A 102 -25.35 -16.08 -14.04
C GLU A 102 -24.43 -17.23 -13.57
N GLU A 103 -23.25 -16.90 -13.07
CA GLU A 103 -22.22 -17.88 -12.70
C GLU A 103 -22.15 -18.14 -11.19
N GLY A 104 -22.84 -17.32 -10.38
CA GLY A 104 -22.76 -17.40 -8.93
C GLY A 104 -21.34 -17.17 -8.42
N ILE A 105 -20.89 -18.05 -7.54
CA ILE A 105 -19.52 -18.01 -6.97
C ILE A 105 -18.46 -18.32 -8.03
N ALA A 106 -18.82 -18.99 -9.13
CA ALA A 106 -17.85 -19.35 -10.18
C ALA A 106 -17.27 -18.11 -10.91
N CYS A 107 -17.94 -16.95 -10.82
CA CYS A 107 -17.43 -15.68 -11.36
C CYS A 107 -16.09 -15.24 -10.70
N PHE A 108 -15.76 -15.78 -9.51
CA PHE A 108 -14.46 -15.56 -8.86
C PHE A 108 -13.33 -16.48 -9.36
N SER A 109 -13.57 -17.31 -10.37
CA SER A 109 -12.54 -18.17 -10.95
C SER A 109 -11.35 -17.32 -11.40
N LEU A 110 -10.13 -17.75 -11.03
CA LEU A 110 -8.85 -17.07 -11.30
C LEU A 110 -8.56 -16.84 -12.80
N GLU A 111 -9.38 -17.39 -13.69
CA GLU A 111 -9.29 -17.27 -15.15
C GLU A 111 -9.39 -15.82 -15.65
N SER A 112 -9.99 -14.92 -14.85
CA SER A 112 -10.12 -13.49 -15.16
C SER A 112 -8.85 -12.64 -14.97
N THR A 113 -7.77 -13.19 -14.38
CA THR A 113 -6.55 -12.43 -14.07
C THR A 113 -5.50 -12.39 -15.19
N SER A 114 -5.88 -12.68 -16.44
CA SER A 114 -4.96 -12.48 -17.57
C SER A 114 -4.77 -10.98 -17.86
N VAL A 115 -3.95 -10.33 -17.04
CA VAL A 115 -3.39 -9.01 -17.37
C VAL A 115 -2.64 -9.18 -18.69
N PRO A 116 -3.00 -8.43 -19.75
CA PRO A 116 -2.27 -8.49 -21.01
C PRO A 116 -0.80 -8.21 -20.76
N ARG A 117 0.07 -9.15 -21.15
CA ARG A 117 1.52 -8.93 -21.20
C ARG A 117 1.82 -8.37 -22.59
N ASP A 118 2.18 -7.10 -22.64
CA ASP A 118 2.86 -6.50 -23.80
C ASP A 118 4.25 -7.12 -24.00
#